data_AF-M0LDL8-F1
#
_entry.id   AF-M0LDL8-F1
#
_cell.length_a   1.000
_cell.length_b   1.000
_cell.length_c   1.000
_cell.angle_alpha   90.00
_cell.angle_beta   90.00
_cell.angle_gamma   90.00
#
_symmetry.space_group_name_H-M   'P 1'
#
loop_
_entity.id
_entity.type
_entity.pdbx_description
1 polymer ?
#
loop_
_entity_poly.entity_id
_entity_poly.type
_entity_poly.pdbx_seq_one_letter_code
_entity_poly.pdbx_strand_id
1 'polypeptide(L)' 'MLEWLSRETVVDISINAVPVLILAYFAVLFEVASPWEFDPLAVVLTHTLTLFPLLVLVCATYLVARVIERDATRSSG' A
#
# COMPACT_ATOMS: atom_id res chain seq x y z
N MET A 1 -7.86 -25.08 -10.00
CA MET A 1 -8.62 -24.68 -8.79
C MET A 1 -7.71 -23.77 -7.96
N LEU A 2 -8.00 -22.47 -8.00
CA LEU A 2 -7.20 -21.31 -7.55
C LEU A 2 -6.05 -20.86 -8.48
N GLU A 3 -6.32 -20.56 -9.76
CA GLU A 3 -5.37 -19.88 -10.67
C GLU A 3 -4.78 -18.58 -10.08
N TRP A 4 -5.57 -17.83 -9.29
CA TRP A 4 -5.14 -16.59 -8.62
C TRP A 4 -4.15 -16.82 -7.47
N LEU A 5 -4.03 -18.05 -6.99
CA LEU A 5 -2.98 -18.47 -6.04
C LEU A 5 -1.72 -18.93 -6.79
N SER A 6 -1.56 -18.51 -8.06
CA SER A 6 -0.29 -18.60 -8.77
C SER A 6 0.81 -17.94 -7.94
N ARG A 7 2.00 -18.56 -7.97
CA ARG A 7 3.20 -18.03 -7.31
C ARG A 7 3.46 -16.57 -7.67
N GLU A 8 3.15 -16.17 -8.89
CA GLU A 8 3.32 -14.79 -9.39
C GLU A 8 2.40 -13.80 -8.67
N THR A 9 1.10 -14.08 -8.59
CA THR A 9 0.13 -13.22 -7.91
C THR A 9 0.41 -13.10 -6.40
N VAL A 10 0.82 -14.19 -5.76
CA VAL A 10 1.21 -14.17 -4.33
C VAL A 10 2.46 -13.30 -4.12
N VAL A 11 3.42 -13.37 -5.04
CA VAL A 11 4.63 -12.55 -5.01
C VAL A 11 4.27 -11.08 -5.22
N ASP A 12 3.41 -10.74 -6.18
CA ASP A 12 2.99 -9.36 -6.45
C ASP A 12 2.28 -8.73 -5.25
N ILE A 13 1.34 -9.47 -4.63
CA ILE A 13 0.64 -9.02 -3.42
C ILE A 13 1.64 -8.83 -2.28
N SER A 14 2.60 -9.75 -2.11
CA SER A 14 3.60 -9.66 -1.03
C SER A 14 4.54 -8.47 -1.21
N ILE A 15 5.02 -8.23 -2.43
CA ILE A 15 5.91 -7.11 -2.76
C ILE A 15 5.22 -5.77 -2.50
N ASN A 16 3.92 -5.65 -2.74
CA ASN A 16 3.16 -4.43 -2.46
C ASN A 16 2.70 -4.33 -0.98
N ALA A 17 2.41 -5.45 -0.33
CA ALA A 17 1.93 -5.46 1.06
C ALA A 17 3.01 -5.03 2.06
N VAL A 18 4.27 -5.40 1.83
CA VAL A 18 5.38 -5.06 2.74
C VAL A 18 5.59 -3.54 2.85
N PRO A 19 5.74 -2.78 1.75
CA PRO A 19 5.81 -1.32 1.79
C PRO A 19 4.59 -0.67 2.45
N VAL A 20 3.38 -1.16 2.16
CA VAL A 20 2.14 -0.65 2.78
C VAL A 20 2.16 -0.84 4.29
N LEU A 21 2.56 -2.02 4.77
CA LEU A 21 2.69 -2.31 6.21
C LEU A 21 3.71 -1.40 6.89
N ILE A 22 4.89 -1.22 6.28
CA ILE A 22 5.95 -0.37 6.83
C ILE A 22 5.48 1.09 6.91
N LEU A 23 4.87 1.62 5.85
CA LEU A 23 4.39 3.00 5.81
C LEU A 23 3.22 3.23 6.78
N ALA A 24 2.30 2.28 6.88
CA ALA A 24 1.20 2.33 7.85
C ALA A 24 1.73 2.31 9.29
N TYR A 25 2.72 1.46 9.57
CA TYR A 25 3.40 1.43 10.88
C TYR A 25 4.02 2.79 11.22
N PHE A 26 4.79 3.39 10.30
CA PHE A 26 5.41 4.69 10.55
C PHE A 26 4.39 5.82 10.66
N ALA A 27 3.34 5.82 9.84
CA ALA A 27 2.26 6.81 9.94
C ALA A 27 1.62 6.79 11.34
N VAL A 28 1.33 5.60 11.89
CA VAL A 28 0.79 5.46 13.25
C VAL A 28 1.84 5.84 14.31
N LEU A 29 3.09 5.41 14.14
CA LEU A 29 4.16 5.73 15.08
C LEU A 29 4.37 7.24 15.21
N PHE A 30 4.30 7.96 14.09
CA PHE A 30 4.47 9.41 14.06
C PHE A 30 3.30 10.16 14.69
N GLU A 31 2.08 9.63 14.63
CA GLU A 31 0.93 10.19 15.35
C GLU A 31 1.05 9.98 16.87
N VAL A 32 1.53 8.81 17.30
CA VAL A 32 1.55 8.43 18.73
C VAL A 32 2.80 8.94 19.46
N ALA A 33 3.93 9.00 18.78
CA ALA A 33 5.24 9.19 19.40
C ALA A 33 6.14 10.15 18.59
N SER A 34 5.58 11.22 18.03
CA SER A 34 6.33 12.28 17.35
C SER A 34 7.41 12.90 18.26
N PRO A 35 8.71 12.78 17.93
CA PRO A 35 9.80 13.41 18.68
C PRO A 35 10.08 14.86 18.26
N TRP A 36 9.51 15.34 17.15
CA TRP A 36 9.67 16.73 16.75
C TRP A 36 8.68 17.61 17.52
N GLU A 37 9.15 18.79 17.97
CA GLU A 37 8.25 19.88 18.36
C GLU A 37 7.32 20.20 17.17
N PHE A 38 6.20 20.90 17.38
CA PHE A 38 5.23 21.26 16.31
C PHE A 38 5.80 22.25 15.26
N ASP A 39 7.05 22.07 14.83
CA ASP A 39 7.64 22.70 13.65
C ASP A 39 6.81 22.32 12.41
N PRO A 40 6.16 23.29 11.75
CA PRO A 40 5.28 23.01 10.63
C PRO A 40 5.99 22.30 9.47
N LEU A 41 7.27 22.60 9.24
CA LEU A 41 8.03 22.02 8.13
C LEU A 41 8.30 20.52 8.37
N ALA A 42 8.79 20.15 9.56
CA ALA A 42 9.00 18.76 9.94
C ALA A 42 7.69 17.96 9.88
N VAL A 43 6.60 18.51 10.43
CA VAL A 43 5.27 17.85 10.42
C VAL A 43 4.80 17.60 8.99
N VAL A 44 4.84 18.62 8.12
CA VAL A 44 4.38 18.50 6.72
C VAL A 44 5.25 17.49 5.96
N LEU A 45 6.57 17.54 6.11
CA LEU A 45 7.46 16.61 5.41
C LEU A 45 7.24 15.18 5.87
N THR A 46 7.15 14.93 7.17
CA THR A 46 6.95 13.59 7.70
C THR A 46 5.63 12.98 7.21
N HIS A 47 4.53 13.75 7.27
CA HIS A 47 3.23 13.27 6.79
C HIS A 47 3.20 13.11 5.27
N THR A 48 3.79 14.03 4.52
CA THR A 48 3.86 13.92 3.06
C THR A 48 4.66 12.68 2.65
N LEU A 49 5.86 12.49 3.22
CA LEU A 49 6.75 11.38 2.86
C LEU A 49 6.25 10.01 3.34
N THR A 50 5.25 9.96 4.23
CA THR A 50 4.64 8.70 4.68
C THR A 50 3.28 8.46 4.06
N LEU A 51 2.34 9.39 4.21
CA LEU A 51 0.96 9.23 3.77
C LEU A 51 0.82 9.27 2.26
N PHE A 52 1.57 10.13 1.55
CA PHE A 52 1.50 10.19 0.10
C PHE A 52 1.88 8.85 -0.56
N PRO A 53 3.08 8.27 -0.31
CA PRO A 53 3.40 6.98 -0.89
C PRO A 53 2.49 5.85 -0.40
N LEU A 54 2.01 5.91 0.84
CA LEU A 54 1.04 4.93 1.37
C LEU A 54 -0.24 4.95 0.52
N LEU A 55 -0.82 6.12 0.30
CA LEU A 55 -2.02 6.29 -0.51
C LEU A 55 -1.80 5.83 -1.96
N VAL A 56 -0.66 6.21 -2.55
CA VAL A 56 -0.30 5.79 -3.91
C VAL A 56 -0.21 4.26 -4.00
N LEU A 57 0.47 3.61 -3.06
CA LEU A 57 0.63 2.15 -3.04
C LEU A 57 -0.69 1.42 -2.81
N VAL A 58 -1.53 1.90 -1.88
CA VAL A 58 -2.86 1.31 -1.64
C VAL A 58 -3.73 1.43 -2.89
N CYS A 59 -3.76 2.60 -3.52
CA CYS A 59 -4.50 2.82 -4.76
C CYS A 59 -3.97 1.93 -5.90
N ALA A 60 -2.65 1.89 -6.12
CA ALA A 60 -2.05 1.07 -7.16
C ALA A 60 -2.35 -0.42 -6.95
N THR A 61 -2.21 -0.91 -5.71
CA THR A 61 -2.51 -2.30 -5.34
C THR A 61 -3.97 -2.64 -5.60
N TYR A 62 -4.89 -1.76 -5.20
CA TYR A 62 -6.32 -1.93 -5.44
C TYR A 62 -6.66 -1.97 -6.94
N LEU A 63 -6.07 -1.07 -7.74
CA LEU A 63 -6.28 -1.03 -9.18
C LEU A 63 -5.78 -2.31 -9.85
N VAL A 64 -4.60 -2.80 -9.47
CA VAL A 64 -4.05 -4.07 -9.99
C VAL A 64 -4.96 -5.24 -9.63
N ALA A 65 -5.38 -5.35 -8.36
CA ALA A 65 -6.30 -6.41 -7.92
C ALA A 65 -7.60 -6.41 -8.74
N ARG A 66 -8.17 -5.21 -8.96
CA ARG A 66 -9.40 -5.06 -9.74
C ARG A 66 -9.23 -5.39 -11.22
N VAL A 67 -8.06 -5.14 -11.81
CA VAL A 67 -7.77 -5.54 -13.19
C VAL A 67 -7.72 -7.07 -13.29
N ILE A 68 -7.03 -7.74 -12.35
CA ILE A 68 -6.94 -9.20 -12.31
C ILE A 68 -8.32 -9.86 -12.20
N GLU A 69 -9.21 -9.34 -11.33
CA GLU A 69 -10.59 -9.85 -11.19
C GLU A 69 -11.40 -9.74 -12.50
N ARG A 70 -11.23 -8.61 -13.22
CA ARG A 70 -11.93 -8.38 -14.49
C ARG A 70 -11.47 -9.34 -15.58
N ASP A 71 -10.17 -9.60 -15.65
CA ASP A 71 -9.61 -10.50 -16.66
C ASP A 71 -9.97 -11.96 -16.37
N ALA A 72 -10.01 -12.36 -15.09
CA ALA A 72 -10.49 -13.68 -14.67
C ALA A 72 -11.97 -13.92 -15.04
N THR A 73 -12.81 -12.88 -14.99
CA THR A 73 -14.23 -13.00 -15.36
C THR A 73 -14.41 -13.20 -16.87
N ARG A 74 -13.60 -12.53 -17.71
CA ARG A 74 -13.69 -12.62 -19.18
C ARG A 74 -13.25 -13.97 -19.75
N SER A 75 -12.35 -14.69 -19.09
CA SER A 75 -11.89 -16.00 -19.57
C SER A 75 -12.87 -17.15 -19.25
N SER A 76 -13.86 -16.90 -18.38
CA SER A 76 -14.84 -17.89 -17.93
C SER A 76 -16.20 -17.87 -18.65
N GLY A 77 -16.42 -16.94 -19.59
CA GLY A 77 -17.63 -16.81 -20.41
C GLY A 77 -17.31 -16.93 -21.89
#